data_AF-A0A0U2YKT9-F1
#
_entry.id   AF-A0A0U2YKT9-F1
#
_cell.length_a   1.000
_cell.length_b   1.000
_cell.length_c   1.000
_cell.angle_alpha   90.00
_cell.angle_beta   90.00
_cell.angle_gamma   90.00
#
_symmetry.space_group_name_H-M   'P 1'
#
loop_
_entity.id
_entity.type
_entity.pdbx_description
1 polymer ?
#
loop_
_entity_poly.entity_id
_entity_poly.type
_entity_poly.pdbx_seq_one_letter_code
_entity_poly.pdbx_strand_id
1 'polypeptide(L)'
;WSAMDNLAPLGAIPTKTRVCVDRNRVTGGGVTAGIDFALTLVAQLVDRRTAEAIQLRLEYNPAPPFNAGSPDTAPAEVLSLMKERIAPFQQRRSEAIGRAAARLE
;
A
#
# COMPACT_ATOMS: atom_id res chain seq x y z
N TRP A 1 -3.25 0.46 -3.91
CA TRP A 1 -4.01 1.39 -4.78
C TRP A 1 -5.26 0.74 -5.36
N SER A 2 -5.14 -0.39 -6.07
CA SER A 2 -6.26 -1.05 -6.77
C SER A 2 -7.33 -1.69 -5.88
N ALA A 3 -7.13 -1.71 -4.56
CA ALA A 3 -7.99 -2.37 -3.58
C ALA A 3 -8.53 -1.42 -2.50
N MET A 4 -8.35 -0.09 -2.69
CA MET A 4 -8.72 0.90 -1.66
C MET A 4 -10.22 0.82 -1.32
N ASP A 5 -11.08 0.66 -2.34
CA ASP A 5 -12.53 0.58 -2.17
C ASP A 5 -12.98 -0.69 -1.42
N ASN A 6 -12.10 -1.69 -1.30
CA ASN A 6 -12.38 -2.92 -0.56
C ASN A 6 -12.13 -2.78 0.95
N LEU A 7 -11.55 -1.67 1.43
CA LEU A 7 -11.22 -1.48 2.83
C LEU A 7 -12.44 -1.06 3.67
N ALA A 8 -13.25 -0.13 3.16
CA ALA A 8 -14.42 0.38 3.88
C ALA A 8 -15.47 -0.70 4.22
N PRO A 9 -15.79 -1.65 3.31
CA PRO A 9 -16.69 -2.76 3.63
C PRO A 9 -16.22 -3.66 4.78
N LEU A 10 -14.94 -3.62 5.15
CA LEU A 10 -14.37 -4.37 6.26
C LEU A 10 -14.27 -3.55 7.55
N GLY A 11 -14.90 -2.37 7.60
CA GLY A 11 -14.88 -1.47 8.75
C GLY A 11 -13.61 -0.61 8.91
N ALA A 12 -12.69 -0.65 7.93
CA ALA A 12 -11.51 0.20 7.93
C ALA A 12 -11.82 1.59 7.35
N ILE A 13 -11.03 2.61 7.74
CA ILE A 13 -11.07 3.95 7.13
C ILE A 13 -10.00 4.03 6.04
N PRO A 14 -10.36 4.00 4.74
CA PRO A 14 -9.37 4.01 3.66
C PRO A 14 -8.58 5.32 3.69
N THR A 15 -7.25 5.23 3.82
CA THR A 15 -6.36 6.40 3.89
C THR A 15 -5.30 6.29 2.80
N LYS A 16 -5.14 7.33 1.98
CA LYS A 16 -4.15 7.38 0.89
C LYS A 16 -2.76 7.77 1.42
N THR A 17 -2.12 6.87 2.15
CA THR A 17 -0.72 7.03 2.59
C THR A 17 0.14 5.86 2.11
N ARG A 18 1.45 6.07 2.02
CA ARG A 18 2.39 5.01 1.64
C ARG A 18 2.57 3.98 2.77
N VAL A 19 2.65 4.47 4.00
CA VAL A 19 2.58 3.71 5.25
C VAL A 19 1.53 4.38 6.13
N CYS A 20 0.57 3.61 6.63
CA CYS A 20 -0.45 4.08 7.56
C CYS A 20 -0.17 3.48 8.94
N VAL A 21 -0.15 4.32 9.97
CA VAL A 21 0.02 3.91 11.37
C VAL A 21 -1.25 4.35 12.11
N ASP A 22 -2.04 3.39 12.58
CA ASP A 22 -3.13 3.61 13.52
C ASP A 22 -2.87 2.75 14.78
N ARG A 23 -2.38 3.40 15.84
CA ARG A 23 -2.05 2.74 17.12
C ARG A 23 -1.15 1.52 16.89
N ASN A 24 -1.64 0.31 17.13
CA ASN A 24 -0.92 -0.95 16.96
C ASN A 24 -1.25 -1.66 15.62
N ARG A 25 -1.82 -0.96 14.65
CA ARG A 25 -2.05 -1.43 13.29
C ARG A 25 -1.27 -0.58 12.32
N VAL A 26 -0.35 -1.22 11.62
CA VAL A 26 0.49 -0.57 10.62
C VAL A 26 0.29 -1.29 9.30
N THR A 27 -0.03 -0.55 8.25
CA THR A 27 -0.27 -1.10 6.91
C THR A 27 0.60 -0.39 5.86
N GLY A 28 1.14 -1.17 4.92
CA GLY A 28 1.84 -0.65 3.75
C GLY A 28 0.92 -0.60 2.53
N GLY A 29 1.10 0.40 1.68
CA GLY A 29 0.29 0.58 0.47
C GLY A 29 0.59 -0.42 -0.65
N GLY A 30 1.37 -0.01 -1.64
CA GLY A 30 1.75 -0.85 -2.79
C GLY A 30 2.91 -1.79 -2.48
N VAL A 31 3.22 -2.69 -3.41
CA VAL A 31 4.28 -3.73 -3.30
C VAL A 31 5.55 -3.22 -2.63
N THR A 32 6.15 -2.14 -3.15
CA THR A 32 7.43 -1.62 -2.64
C THR A 32 7.30 -0.82 -1.34
N ALA A 33 6.09 -0.46 -0.93
CA ALA A 33 5.87 0.22 0.35
C ALA A 33 6.22 -0.67 1.56
N GLY A 34 6.38 -1.98 1.36
CA GLY A 34 6.86 -2.91 2.39
C GLY A 34 8.23 -2.53 2.97
N ILE A 35 9.11 -1.91 2.17
CA ILE A 35 10.44 -1.48 2.65
C ILE A 35 10.28 -0.28 3.59
N ASP A 36 9.52 0.74 3.18
CA ASP A 36 9.25 1.92 4.01
C ASP A 36 8.47 1.55 5.28
N PHE A 37 7.53 0.62 5.15
CA PHE A 37 6.78 0.02 6.26
C PHE A 37 7.72 -0.63 7.27
N ALA A 38 8.65 -1.49 6.82
CA ALA A 38 9.58 -2.17 7.71
C ALA A 38 10.53 -1.20 8.41
N LEU A 39 11.07 -0.20 7.70
CA LEU A 39 11.90 0.84 8.31
C LEU A 39 11.10 1.67 9.34
N THR A 40 9.83 1.98 9.06
CA THR A 40 8.93 2.63 10.01
C THR A 40 8.72 1.80 11.27
N LEU A 41 8.54 0.47 11.12
CA LEU A 41 8.41 -0.42 12.26
C LEU A 41 9.69 -0.50 13.09
N VAL A 42 10.87 -0.63 12.47
CA VAL A 42 12.15 -0.64 13.21
C VAL A 42 12.31 0.64 14.02
N ALA A 43 11.97 1.80 13.44
CA ALA A 43 12.06 3.08 14.14
C ALA A 43 11.14 3.16 15.38
N GLN A 44 9.96 2.54 15.33
CA GLN A 44 9.00 2.52 16.45
C GLN A 44 9.31 1.45 17.49
N LEU A 45 9.80 0.28 17.06
CA LEU A 45 10.00 -0.89 17.93
C LEU A 45 11.39 -0.94 18.57
N VAL A 46 12.39 -0.35 17.93
CA VAL A 46 13.79 -0.33 18.40
C VAL A 46 14.21 1.10 18.68
N ASP A 47 14.61 1.83 17.63
CA ASP A 47 14.91 3.25 17.66
C ASP A 47 15.16 3.76 16.22
N ARG A 48 15.17 5.08 16.08
CA ARG A 48 15.46 5.76 14.82
C ARG A 48 16.85 5.43 14.25
N ARG A 49 17.87 5.38 15.10
CA ARG A 49 19.27 5.17 14.68
C ARG A 49 19.47 3.82 14.00
N THR A 50 18.80 2.79 14.51
CA THR A 50 18.83 1.43 13.96
C THR A 50 18.12 1.38 12.61
N ALA A 51 16.98 2.05 12.46
CA ALA A 51 16.29 2.15 11.18
C ALA A 51 17.16 2.85 10.11
N GLU A 52 17.79 3.99 10.47
CA GLU A 52 18.71 4.72 9.58
C GLU A 52 19.95 3.88 9.22
N ALA A 53 20.51 3.13 10.17
CA ALA A 53 21.64 2.23 9.91
C ALA A 53 21.27 1.08 8.95
N ILE A 54 20.08 0.50 9.08
CA ILE A 54 19.57 -0.52 8.15
C ILE A 54 19.35 0.10 6.77
N GLN A 55 18.72 1.28 6.71
CA GLN A 55 18.50 1.99 5.45
C GLN A 55 19.83 2.22 4.71
N LEU A 56 20.85 2.71 5.42
CA LEU A 56 22.19 2.93 4.86
C LEU A 56 22.85 1.62 4.44
N ARG A 57 22.79 0.58 5.27
CA ARG A 57 23.37 -0.74 4.97
C ARG A 57 22.81 -1.37 3.70
N LEU A 58 21.53 -1.15 3.42
CA LEU A 58 20.85 -1.65 2.22
C LEU A 58 21.02 -0.72 1.02
N GLU A 59 21.64 0.45 1.20
CA GLU A 59 21.66 1.54 0.23
C GLU A 59 20.24 1.81 -0.32
N TYR A 60 19.25 1.84 0.59
CA TYR A 60 17.87 2.09 0.20
C TYR A 60 17.68 3.58 -0.12
N ASN A 61 18.11 3.93 -1.33
CA ASN A 61 18.08 5.24 -1.96
C ASN A 61 17.38 5.13 -3.33
N PRO A 62 16.04 4.96 -3.34
CA PRO A 62 15.33 4.70 -4.58
C PRO A 62 15.37 5.92 -5.52
N ALA A 63 15.76 5.69 -6.77
CA ALA A 63 15.71 6.69 -7.86
C ALA A 63 14.89 6.14 -9.04
N PRO A 64 13.54 6.11 -8.96
CA PRO A 64 12.71 5.60 -10.04
C PRO A 64 12.91 6.44 -11.32
N PRO A 65 13.15 5.82 -12.49
CA PRO A 65 13.34 6.55 -13.75
C PRO A 65 12.04 7.14 -14.31
N PHE A 66 10.88 6.82 -13.73
CA PHE A 66 9.56 7.27 -14.17
C PHE A 66 8.69 7.69 -12.98
N ASN A 67 7.83 8.69 -13.17
CA ASN A 67 6.84 9.13 -12.18
C ASN A 67 5.47 8.44 -12.34
N ALA A 68 5.46 7.11 -12.49
CA ALA A 68 4.23 6.33 -12.72
C ALA A 68 3.87 5.37 -11.57
N GLY A 69 4.42 5.61 -10.37
CA GLY A 69 4.25 4.73 -9.20
C GLY A 69 2.91 4.87 -8.45
N SER A 70 2.10 5.86 -8.79
CA SER A 70 0.79 6.14 -8.17
C SER A 70 -0.26 6.43 -9.25
N PRO A 71 -1.53 6.03 -9.08
CA PRO A 71 -2.61 6.48 -9.95
C PRO A 71 -2.77 8.01 -9.99
N ASP A 72 -2.28 8.72 -8.97
CA ASP A 72 -2.36 10.19 -8.92
C ASP A 72 -1.24 10.88 -9.73
N THR A 73 -0.16 10.17 -10.12
CA THR A 73 0.96 10.74 -10.89
C THR A 73 1.23 10.07 -12.23
N ALA A 74 0.77 8.83 -12.42
CA ALA A 74 0.96 8.12 -13.67
C ALA A 74 0.22 8.80 -14.84
N PRO A 75 0.77 8.76 -16.06
CA PRO A 75 0.04 9.18 -17.26
C PRO A 75 -1.30 8.46 -17.41
N ALA A 76 -2.31 9.16 -17.92
CA ALA A 76 -3.69 8.68 -17.96
C ALA A 76 -3.81 7.39 -18.78
N GLU A 77 -3.08 7.29 -19.89
CA GLU A 77 -3.03 6.12 -20.75
C GLU A 77 -2.42 4.89 -20.06
N VAL A 78 -1.38 5.09 -19.22
CA VAL A 78 -0.76 4.01 -18.44
C VAL A 78 -1.71 3.54 -17.33
N LEU A 79 -2.40 4.47 -16.67
CA LEU A 79 -3.41 4.14 -15.67
C LEU A 79 -4.57 3.35 -16.28
N SER A 80 -5.08 3.76 -17.44
CA SER A 80 -6.16 3.07 -18.16
C SER A 80 -5.74 1.66 -18.57
N LEU A 81 -4.57 1.51 -19.20
CA LEU A 81 -3.99 0.21 -19.54
C LEU A 81 -3.93 -0.73 -18.32
N MET A 82 -3.45 -0.22 -17.18
CA MET A 82 -3.36 -1.03 -15.97
C MET A 82 -4.72 -1.36 -15.38
N LYS A 83 -5.70 -0.44 -15.38
CA LYS A 83 -7.07 -0.69 -14.93
C LYS A 83 -7.72 -1.81 -15.74
N GLU A 84 -7.60 -1.78 -17.06
CA GLU A 84 -8.11 -2.84 -17.94
C GLU A 84 -7.49 -4.21 -17.59
N ARG A 85 -6.17 -4.26 -17.44
CA ARG A 85 -5.45 -5.51 -17.11
C ARG A 85 -5.86 -6.11 -15.77
N ILE A 86 -6.14 -5.28 -14.77
CA ILE A 86 -6.45 -5.76 -13.41
C ILE A 86 -7.96 -5.92 -13.16
N ALA A 87 -8.83 -5.44 -14.06
CA ALA A 87 -10.28 -5.45 -13.86
C ALA A 87 -10.84 -6.85 -13.49
N PRO A 88 -10.46 -7.96 -14.17
CA PRO A 88 -10.95 -9.30 -13.80
C PRO A 88 -10.50 -9.75 -12.41
N PHE A 89 -9.33 -9.30 -11.95
CA PHE A 89 -8.84 -9.59 -10.60
C PHE A 89 -9.49 -8.69 -9.55
N GLN A 90 -9.74 -7.43 -9.88
CA GLN A 90 -10.45 -6.48 -9.03
C GLN A 90 -11.87 -6.97 -8.76
N GLN A 91 -12.60 -7.40 -9.79
CA GLN A 91 -13.96 -7.91 -9.64
C GLN A 91 -14.01 -9.13 -8.72
N ARG A 92 -13.18 -10.16 -8.97
CA ARG A 92 -13.11 -11.35 -8.12
C ARG A 92 -12.78 -11.02 -6.66
N ARG A 93 -11.87 -10.06 -6.43
CA ARG A 93 -11.56 -9.61 -5.07
C ARG A 93 -12.77 -8.91 -4.43
N SER A 94 -13.42 -7.99 -5.13
CA SER A 94 -14.59 -7.28 -4.61
C SER A 94 -15.73 -8.22 -4.24
N GLU A 95 -16.01 -9.25 -5.04
CA GLU A 95 -17.01 -10.27 -4.73
C GLU A 95 -16.63 -11.09 -3.48
N ALA A 96 -15.36 -11.48 -3.36
CA ALA A 96 -14.87 -12.21 -2.18
C ALA A 96 -14.96 -11.35 -0.91
N ILE A 97 -14.62 -10.06 -1.00
CA ILE A 97 -14.73 -9.11 0.10
C ILE A 97 -16.19 -8.87 0.47
N GLY A 98 -17.10 -8.73 -0.50
CA GLY A 98 -18.53 -8.61 -0.22
C GLY A 98 -19.08 -9.80 0.58
N ARG A 99 -18.70 -11.03 0.20
CA ARG A 99 -19.06 -12.25 0.96
C ARG A 99 -18.45 -12.28 2.37
N ALA A 100 -17.24 -11.75 2.54
CA ALA A 100 -16.58 -11.69 3.84
C ALA A 100 -17.19 -10.62 4.74
N ALA A 101 -17.47 -9.43 4.19
CA ALA A 101 -18.09 -8.30 4.89
C ALA A 101 -19.47 -8.68 5.44
N ALA A 102 -20.29 -9.40 4.66
CA ALA A 102 -21.61 -9.88 5.10
C ALA A 102 -21.58 -10.87 6.29
N ARG A 103 -20.39 -11.31 6.74
CA ARG A 103 -20.22 -12.16 7.93
C ARG A 103 -19.70 -11.39 9.15
N LEU A 104 -19.40 -10.10 8.99
CA LEU A 104 -18.96 -9.22 10.07
C LEU A 104 -20.14 -8.46 10.70
N GLU A 105 -21.30 -8.49 10.04
CA GLU A 105 -22.62 -8.12 10.60
C GLU A 105 -23.15 -9.24 11.50
#